data_AF-A0A6C0C7I9-F1
#
_entry.id   AF-A0A6C0C7I9-F1
#
_cell.length_a   1.000
_cell.length_b   1.000
_cell.length_c   1.000
_cell.angle_alpha   90.00
_cell.angle_beta   90.00
_cell.angle_gamma   90.00
#
_symmetry.space_group_name_H-M   'P 1'
#
loop_
_entity.id
_entity.type
_entity.pdbx_description
1 polymer ?
#
loop_
_entity_poly.entity_id
_entity_poly.type
_entity_poly.pdbx_seq_one_letter_code
_entity_poly.pdbx_strand_id
1 'polypeptide(L)' 'MLKNLITLFFVLNAIFWGLATHSQHCNLASVFGLVNCPPHYIHLLMGVVSFVIAVYVQQRDYVNSLI' A
#
# COMPACT_ATOMS: atom_id res chain seq x y z
N MET A 1 18.14 6.81 6.06
CA MET A 1 17.55 7.37 4.82
C MET A 1 16.72 6.35 4.05
N LEU A 2 17.32 5.24 3.56
CA LEU A 2 16.59 4.23 2.79
C LEU A 2 15.37 3.64 3.51
N LYS A 3 15.50 3.30 4.81
CA LYS A 3 14.37 2.83 5.64
C LYS A 3 13.18 3.79 5.57
N ASN A 4 13.41 5.08 5.80
CA ASN A 4 12.37 6.08 5.80
C ASN A 4 11.72 6.26 4.42
N LEU A 5 12.50 6.15 3.33
CA LEU A 5 11.95 6.20 1.97
C LEU A 5 11.04 5.00 1.69
N ILE A 6 11.44 3.80 2.10
CA ILE A 6 10.63 2.58 1.97
C ILE A 6 9.36 2.70 2.82
N THR A 7 9.49 3.13 4.08
CA THR A 7 8.33 3.39 4.96
C THR A 7 7.37 4.39 4.32
N LEU A 8 7.88 5.52 3.81
CA LEU A 8 7.06 6.54 3.16
C LEU A 8 6.33 5.97 1.93
N PHE A 9 7.02 5.20 1.09
CA PHE A 9 6.41 4.55 -0.07
C PHE A 9 5.22 3.66 0.33
N PHE A 10 5.37 2.85 1.38
CA PHE A 10 4.29 1.98 1.84
C PHE A 10 3.17 2.74 2.55
N VAL A 11 3.47 3.82 3.29
CA VAL A 11 2.45 4.69 3.88
C VAL A 11 1.61 5.36 2.81
N LEU A 12 2.23 5.90 1.75
CA LEU A 12 1.51 6.51 0.64
C LEU A 12 0.63 5.49 -0.09
N ASN A 13 1.12 4.26 -0.29
CA ASN A 13 0.31 3.18 -0.87
C ASN A 13 -0.85 2.78 0.05
N ALA A 14 -0.63 2.70 1.36
CA ALA A 14 -1.68 2.38 2.33
C ALA A 14 -2.82 3.41 2.27
N ILE A 15 -2.46 4.69 2.24
CA ILE A 15 -3.41 5.81 2.13
C ILE A 15 -4.13 5.76 0.78
N PHE A 16 -3.39 5.64 -0.32
CA PHE A 16 -3.97 5.63 -1.66
C PHE A 16 -4.95 4.48 -1.82
N TRP A 17 -4.49 3.23 -1.68
CA TRP A 17 -5.31 2.03 -1.92
C TRP A 17 -6.40 1.81 -0.86
N GLY A 18 -6.24 2.36 0.34
CA GLY A 18 -7.22 2.22 1.42
C GLY A 18 -8.32 3.29 1.42
N LEU A 19 -8.06 4.51 0.91
CA LEU A 19 -8.97 5.65 1.06
C LEU A 19 -9.46 6.26 -0.26
N ALA A 20 -8.77 6.05 -1.39
CA ALA A 20 -9.25 6.55 -2.67
C ALA A 20 -10.45 5.75 -3.18
N THR A 21 -11.25 6.37 -4.05
CA THR A 21 -12.43 5.71 -4.62
C THR A 21 -12.05 4.67 -5.65
N HIS A 22 -12.94 3.71 -5.90
CA HIS A 22 -12.70 2.69 -6.92
C HIS A 22 -12.42 3.28 -8.30
N SER A 23 -13.14 4.34 -8.69
CA SER A 23 -12.93 5.02 -9.98
C SER A 23 -11.56 5.68 -10.08
N GLN A 24 -11.02 6.25 -8.99
CA GLN A 24 -9.67 6.81 -8.97
C GLN A 24 -8.61 5.74 -9.22
N HIS A 25 -8.76 4.56 -8.62
CA HIS A 25 -7.89 3.41 -8.86
C HIS A 25 -7.93 2.93 -10.31
N CYS A 26 -9.15 2.74 -10.84
CA CYS A 26 -9.33 2.26 -12.21
C CYS A 26 -8.81 3.27 -13.24
N ASN A 27 -8.99 4.57 -13.00
CA ASN A 27 -8.45 5.62 -13.86
C ASN A 27 -6.93 5.66 -13.86
N LEU A 28 -6.28 5.43 -12.71
CA LEU A 28 -4.83 5.31 -12.68
C LEU A 28 -4.38 4.06 -13.44
N ALA A 29 -5.04 2.92 -13.25
CA ALA A 29 -4.71 1.66 -13.91
C ALA A 29 -4.86 1.74 -15.44
N SER A 30 -5.87 2.45 -15.95
CA SER A 30 -6.09 2.60 -17.39
C SER A 30 -4.97 3.37 -18.09
N VAL A 31 -4.29 4.31 -17.41
CA VAL A 31 -3.08 4.98 -17.91
C VAL A 31 -1.95 3.98 -18.16
N PHE A 32 -1.92 2.86 -17.43
CA PHE A 32 -0.99 1.76 -17.62
C PHE A 32 -1.51 0.65 -18.55
N GLY A 33 -2.61 0.89 -19.27
CA GLY A 33 -3.17 -0.05 -20.24
C GLY A 33 -4.04 -1.17 -19.66
N LEU A 34 -4.40 -1.10 -18.36
CA LEU A 34 -5.37 -2.04 -17.77
C LEU A 34 -6.79 -1.68 -18.22
N VAL A 35 -7.36 -2.54 -19.07
CA VAL A 35 -8.73 -2.40 -19.60
C VAL A 35 -9.78 -2.86 -18.60
N ASN A 36 -9.47 -3.87 -17.79
CA ASN A 36 -10.36 -4.42 -16.77
C ASN A 36 -9.88 -4.02 -15.37
N CYS A 37 -10.75 -3.37 -14.60
CA CYS A 37 -10.42 -3.00 -13.24
C CYS A 37 -10.57 -4.20 -12.29
N PRO A 38 -9.60 -4.46 -11.40
CA PRO A 38 -9.73 -5.48 -10.38
C PRO A 38 -10.93 -5.20 -9.46
N PRO A 39 -11.47 -6.21 -8.77
CA PRO A 39 -12.49 -5.99 -7.75
C PRO A 39 -12.02 -5.05 -6.64
N HIS A 40 -12.93 -4.22 -6.11
CA HIS A 40 -12.58 -3.19 -5.11
C HIS A 40 -11.88 -3.75 -3.86
N TYR A 41 -12.22 -4.97 -3.44
CA TYR A 41 -11.59 -5.60 -2.27
C TYR A 41 -10.08 -5.83 -2.45
N ILE A 42 -9.59 -5.98 -3.69
CA ILE A 42 -8.16 -6.13 -3.97
C ILE A 42 -7.42 -4.85 -3.59
N HIS A 43 -7.97 -3.68 -3.93
CA HIS A 43 -7.39 -2.39 -3.57
C HIS A 43 -7.34 -2.21 -2.05
N LEU A 44 -8.44 -2.52 -1.36
CA LEU A 44 -8.46 -2.45 0.12
C LEU A 44 -7.41 -3.38 0.75
N LEU A 45 -7.27 -4.61 0.25
CA LEU A 45 -6.24 -5.55 0.71
C LEU A 45 -4.82 -5.01 0.47
N MET A 46 -4.57 -4.40 -0.70
CA MET A 46 -3.29 -3.74 -0.98
C MET A 46 -3.00 -2.61 0.01
N GLY A 47 -4.01 -1.83 0.39
CA GLY A 47 -3.88 -0.78 1.40
C GLY A 47 -3.50 -1.34 2.78
N VAL A 48 -4.23 -2.37 3.24
CA VAL A 48 -3.96 -3.03 4.54
C VAL A 48 -2.57 -3.65 4.59
N VAL A 49 -2.20 -4.41 3.55
CA VAL A 49 -0.87 -5.03 3.48
C VAL A 49 0.23 -3.98 3.46
N SER A 50 0.05 -2.88 2.70
CA SER A 50 1.02 -1.78 2.67
C SER A 50 1.20 -1.14 4.04
N PHE A 51 0.12 -0.94 4.81
CA PHE A 51 0.20 -0.42 6.17
C PHE A 51 0.99 -1.35 7.10
N VAL A 52 0.69 -2.66 7.07
CA VAL A 52 1.40 -3.65 7.88
C VAL A 52 2.89 -3.68 7.55
N ILE A 53 3.25 -3.63 6.25
CA ILE A 53 4.65 -3.57 5.82
C ILE A 53 5.32 -2.28 6.32
N ALA A 54 4.65 -1.12 6.23
CA ALA A 54 5.20 0.15 6.72
C ALA A 54 5.52 0.08 8.22
N VAL A 55 4.59 -0.46 9.02
CA VAL A 55 4.79 -0.65 10.46
C VAL A 55 5.94 -1.62 10.72
N TYR A 56 5.97 -2.78 10.06
CA TYR A 56 7.03 -3.76 10.23
C TYR A 56 8.40 -3.20 9.86
N VAL A 57 8.54 -2.53 8.71
CA VAL A 57 9.81 -1.94 8.28
C VAL A 57 10.29 -0.88 9.28
N GLN A 58 9.38 -0.04 9.78
CA GLN A 58 9.75 1.02 10.71
C GLN A 58 10.13 0.48 12.10
N GLN A 59 9.43 -0.56 12.56
CA GLN A 59 9.54 -1.18 13.89
C GLN A 59 10.31 -2.51 13.89
N ARG A 60 11.06 -2.79 12.82
CA ARG A 60 11.70 -4.09 12.58
C ARG A 60 12.50 -4.61 13.77
N ASP A 61 13.31 -3.75 14.39
CA ASP A 61 14.18 -4.15 15.49
C ASP A 61 13.38 -4.56 16.73
N TYR A 62 12.29 -3.83 17.03
CA TYR A 62 11.38 -4.17 18.11
C TYR A 62 10.62 -5.47 17.82
N VAL A 63 10.04 -5.62 16.63
CA VAL A 63 9.32 -6.85 16.24
C VAL A 63 10.24 -8.07 16.30
N ASN A 64 11.48 -7.95 15.81
CA ASN A 64 12.47 -9.03 15.85
C ASN A 64 12.95 -9.35 17.27
N SER A 65 12.77 -8.45 18.25
CA SER A 65 13.07 -8.76 19.65
C SER A 65 11.99 -9.58 20.34
N LEU A 66 10.81 -9.73 19.72
CA LEU A 66 9.68 -10.51 20.24
C LEU A 66 9.64 -11.95 19.72
N ILE A 67 10.48 -12.29 18.73
CA ILE A 67 10.57 -13.60 18.09
C ILE A 67 11.89 -14.24 18.51
#